data_AF-A0A9D1CWD6-F1
#
_entry.id   AF-A0A9D1CWD6-F1
#
_cell.length_a   1.000
_cell.length_b   1.000
_cell.length_c   1.000
_cell.angle_alpha   90.00
_cell.angle_beta   90.00
_cell.angle_gamma   90.00
#
_symmetry.space_group_name_H-M   'P 1'
#
loop_
_entity.id
_entity.type
_entity.pdbx_description
1 polymer ?
#
loop_
_entity_poly.entity_id
_entity_poly.type
_entity_poly.pdbx_seq_one_letter_code
_entity_poly.pdbx_strand_id
1 'polypeptide(L)'
;LTVDESTGQVTSAAFSGGRNQQWIIDKADNTRFTIKTRSLTRPGNLSKAVNGSGAVIDADTEYPIRFEQYSTTGAYAVGHPVTGSSTQYLQYTGGRFQWATYGAPVNFQWHFERVVCQKGDVNLDGSLSTADVLLLQRYIGREVSFNDDQLYLGDLNNSGTVTVLDVNLLQQLIANA
;
A
#
# COMPACT_ATOMS: atom_id res chain seq x y z
N LEU A 1 -3.29 0.43 -10.85
CA LEU A 1 -1.82 0.35 -11.03
C LEU A 1 -1.45 -1.13 -11.09
N THR A 2 -0.54 -1.53 -11.96
CA THR A 2 -0.05 -2.91 -12.04
C THR A 2 1.46 -2.91 -12.07
N VAL A 3 2.10 -3.68 -11.19
CA VAL A 3 3.55 -3.88 -11.22
C VAL A 3 3.89 -4.89 -12.31
N ASP A 4 4.70 -4.47 -13.26
CA ASP A 4 5.44 -5.40 -14.10
C ASP A 4 6.56 -5.98 -13.24
N GLU A 5 6.39 -7.24 -12.84
CA GLU A 5 7.30 -7.93 -11.92
C GLU A 5 8.66 -8.26 -12.56
N SER A 6 8.79 -8.16 -13.88
CA SER A 6 10.07 -8.35 -14.57
C SER A 6 10.91 -7.08 -14.58
N THR A 7 10.28 -5.91 -14.70
CA THR A 7 10.97 -4.62 -14.86
C THR A 7 10.88 -3.70 -13.65
N GLY A 8 9.89 -3.91 -12.77
CA GLY A 8 9.54 -3.00 -11.67
C GLY A 8 8.81 -1.75 -12.11
N GLN A 9 8.48 -1.62 -13.40
CA GLN A 9 7.70 -0.49 -13.91
C GLN A 9 6.23 -0.61 -13.50
N VAL A 10 5.62 0.54 -13.26
CA VAL A 10 4.19 0.60 -12.97
C VAL A 10 3.43 0.92 -14.26
N THR A 11 2.50 0.03 -14.58
CA THR A 11 1.72 0.03 -15.83
C THR A 11 0.22 0.03 -15.50
N SER A 12 -0.62 0.04 -16.54
CA SER A 12 -2.05 -0.18 -16.42
C SER A 12 -2.44 -1.50 -17.09
N ALA A 13 -3.28 -2.27 -16.41
CA ALA A 13 -3.96 -3.44 -16.94
C ALA A 13 -5.37 -3.46 -16.35
N ALA A 14 -6.29 -4.21 -17.00
CA ALA A 14 -7.61 -4.45 -16.42
C ALA A 14 -7.45 -5.12 -15.04
N PHE A 15 -8.21 -4.64 -14.05
CA PHE A 15 -8.15 -5.20 -12.72
C PHE A 15 -8.71 -6.62 -12.72
N SER A 16 -7.89 -7.58 -12.30
CA SER A 16 -8.24 -9.00 -12.17
C SER A 16 -8.06 -9.51 -10.74
N GLY A 17 -7.79 -8.61 -9.78
CA GLY A 17 -7.53 -8.96 -8.38
C GLY A 17 -6.14 -9.54 -8.12
N GLY A 18 -5.22 -9.54 -9.09
CA GLY A 18 -3.85 -10.05 -8.90
C GLY A 18 -3.10 -9.24 -7.85
N ARG A 19 -2.23 -9.88 -7.05
CA ARG A 19 -1.48 -9.20 -5.97
C ARG A 19 -0.63 -8.02 -6.49
N ASN A 20 -0.04 -8.14 -7.67
CA ASN A 20 0.71 -7.06 -8.32
C ASN A 20 -0.17 -5.89 -8.80
N GLN A 21 -1.50 -6.00 -8.70
CA GLN A 21 -2.47 -4.94 -8.97
C GLN A 21 -3.05 -4.32 -7.70
N GLN A 22 -2.73 -4.88 -6.54
CA GLN A 22 -3.19 -4.43 -5.24
C GLN A 22 -2.10 -3.59 -4.56
N TRP A 23 -2.54 -2.54 -3.89
CA TRP A 23 -1.65 -1.54 -3.31
C TRP A 23 -2.21 -1.08 -1.97
N ILE A 24 -1.32 -0.86 -1.02
CA ILE A 24 -1.66 -0.43 0.33
C ILE A 24 -1.21 1.00 0.50
N ILE A 25 -2.09 1.82 1.05
CA ILE A 25 -1.79 3.21 1.41
C ILE A 25 -1.55 3.25 2.91
N ASP A 26 -0.32 3.54 3.29
CA ASP A 26 0.09 3.69 4.68
C ASP A 26 0.24 5.17 5.02
N LYS A 27 -0.07 5.54 6.26
CA LYS A 27 0.16 6.88 6.78
C LYS A 27 1.62 7.02 7.17
N ALA A 28 2.38 7.88 6.48
CA ALA A 28 3.75 8.21 6.84
C ALA A 28 3.79 9.25 7.97
N ASP A 29 2.94 10.28 7.87
CA ASP A 29 2.68 11.22 8.96
C ASP A 29 1.30 11.88 8.81
N ASN A 30 1.02 12.95 9.56
CA ASN A 30 -0.27 13.65 9.55
C ASN A 30 -0.68 14.27 8.20
N THR A 31 0.25 14.38 7.26
CA THR A 31 0.05 15.05 5.96
C THR A 31 0.56 14.25 4.78
N ARG A 32 1.34 13.19 5.01
CA ARG A 32 2.02 12.38 4.00
C ARG A 32 1.66 10.91 4.15
N PHE A 33 1.61 10.23 3.01
CA PHE A 33 1.30 8.81 2.88
C PHE A 33 2.39 8.11 2.07
N THR A 34 2.46 6.78 2.13
CA THR A 34 3.22 5.95 1.19
C THR A 34 2.26 4.99 0.49
N ILE A 35 2.64 4.54 -0.70
CA ILE A 35 1.90 3.51 -1.43
C ILE A 35 2.83 2.32 -1.62
N LYS A 36 2.50 1.18 -1.03
CA LYS A 36 3.27 -0.07 -1.17
C LYS A 36 2.56 -1.03 -2.11
N THR A 37 3.33 -1.73 -2.92
CA THR A 37 2.79 -2.82 -3.75
C THR A 37 2.61 -4.09 -2.92
N ARG A 38 1.60 -4.89 -3.25
CA ARG A 38 1.45 -6.26 -2.72
C ARG A 38 2.13 -7.32 -3.59
N SER A 39 2.93 -6.93 -4.59
CA SER A 39 3.73 -7.88 -5.38
C SER A 39 4.72 -8.61 -4.47
N LEU A 40 4.69 -9.95 -4.52
CA LEU A 40 5.60 -10.79 -3.74
C LEU A 40 6.98 -10.91 -4.39
N THR A 41 7.07 -10.73 -5.70
CA THR A 41 8.34 -10.86 -6.44
C THR A 41 9.06 -9.53 -6.56
N ARG A 42 8.34 -8.40 -6.46
CA ARG A 42 8.89 -7.04 -6.38
C ARG A 42 8.24 -6.25 -5.25
N PRO A 43 8.57 -6.55 -3.99
CA PRO A 43 8.10 -5.75 -2.87
C PRO A 43 8.72 -4.35 -2.90
N GLY A 44 8.01 -3.36 -2.33
CA GLY A 44 8.54 -2.01 -2.17
C GLY A 44 7.49 -0.90 -2.29
N ASN A 45 7.98 0.33 -2.32
CA ASN A 45 7.18 1.54 -2.41
C ASN A 45 7.05 1.99 -3.86
N LEU A 46 5.88 2.53 -4.20
CA LEU A 46 5.68 3.32 -5.41
C LEU A 46 6.57 4.56 -5.35
N SER A 47 7.54 4.63 -6.25
CA SER A 47 8.58 5.65 -6.27
C SER A 47 8.74 6.25 -7.66
N LYS A 48 9.61 7.25 -7.76
CA LYS A 48 10.05 7.83 -9.03
C LYS A 48 11.38 7.21 -9.45
N ALA A 49 11.52 6.89 -10.73
CA ALA A 49 12.76 6.40 -11.30
C ALA A 49 13.90 7.40 -11.07
N VAL A 50 15.08 6.87 -10.74
CA VAL A 50 16.32 7.65 -10.56
C VAL A 50 16.60 8.53 -11.78
N ASN A 51 16.46 7.94 -12.97
CA ASN A 51 16.58 8.63 -14.24
C ASN A 51 15.21 8.76 -14.91
N GLY A 52 14.82 10.01 -15.23
CA GLY A 52 13.56 10.32 -15.91
C GLY A 52 12.36 10.50 -14.96
N SER A 53 11.17 10.31 -15.50
CA SER A 53 9.88 10.55 -14.83
C SER A 53 9.08 9.28 -14.54
N GLY A 54 9.59 8.09 -14.87
CA GLY A 54 8.82 6.84 -14.70
C GLY A 54 8.41 6.56 -13.25
N ALA A 55 7.21 6.03 -13.05
CA ALA A 55 6.80 5.45 -11.77
C ALA A 55 7.28 3.99 -11.69
N VAL A 56 7.94 3.64 -10.60
CA VAL A 56 8.62 2.35 -10.39
C VAL A 56 8.42 1.84 -8.97
N ILE A 57 8.73 0.58 -8.71
CA ILE A 57 8.87 0.04 -7.36
C ILE A 57 10.31 0.18 -6.88
N ASP A 58 10.49 0.73 -5.68
CA ASP A 58 11.77 0.84 -4.98
C ASP A 58 11.65 0.26 -3.56
N ALA A 59 12.53 -0.67 -3.22
CA ALA A 59 12.51 -1.37 -1.94
C ALA A 59 13.12 -0.55 -0.78
N ASP A 60 14.03 0.37 -1.09
CA ASP A 60 14.89 1.02 -0.09
C ASP A 60 14.51 2.49 0.14
N THR A 61 13.62 3.04 -0.69
CA THR A 61 13.25 4.46 -0.63
C THR A 61 11.78 4.65 -0.35
N GLU A 62 11.46 5.22 0.82
CA GLU A 62 10.13 5.79 1.05
C GLU A 62 9.91 6.99 0.14
N TYR A 63 8.82 6.96 -0.61
CA TYR A 63 8.43 8.04 -1.50
C TYR A 63 7.12 8.67 -1.04
N PRO A 64 7.19 9.66 -0.12
CA PRO A 64 5.99 10.19 0.50
C PRO A 64 5.16 10.97 -0.52
N ILE A 65 3.88 10.64 -0.55
CA ILE A 65 2.85 11.26 -1.39
C ILE A 65 1.83 12.02 -0.54
N ARG A 66 1.02 12.83 -1.21
CA ARG A 66 -0.13 13.55 -0.68
C ARG A 66 -1.32 13.32 -1.60
N PHE A 67 -2.51 13.29 -1.03
CA PHE A 67 -3.74 13.40 -1.79
C PHE A 67 -4.09 14.88 -1.89
N GLU A 68 -4.02 15.43 -3.08
CA GLU A 68 -4.30 16.85 -3.34
C GLU A 68 -5.55 16.99 -4.18
N GLN A 69 -6.44 17.90 -3.80
CA GLN A 69 -7.61 18.25 -4.61
C GLN A 69 -7.26 19.40 -5.54
N TYR A 70 -7.54 19.24 -6.83
CA TYR A 70 -7.43 20.33 -7.79
C TYR A 70 -8.62 21.28 -7.65
N SER A 71 -8.35 22.55 -7.36
CA SER A 71 -9.39 23.55 -7.11
C SER A 71 -10.31 23.80 -8.31
N THR A 72 -9.80 23.64 -9.53
CA THR A 72 -10.56 23.90 -10.77
C THR A 72 -11.47 22.75 -11.18
N THR A 73 -11.10 21.51 -10.88
CA THR A 73 -11.84 20.31 -11.31
C THR A 73 -12.49 19.56 -10.15
N GLY A 74 -12.09 19.84 -8.92
CA GLY A 74 -12.46 19.07 -7.72
C GLY A 74 -11.84 17.67 -7.67
N ALA A 75 -11.03 17.29 -8.65
CA ALA A 75 -10.44 15.95 -8.76
C ALA A 75 -9.31 15.78 -7.73
N TYR A 76 -9.24 14.60 -7.13
CA TYR A 76 -8.13 14.22 -6.26
C TYR A 76 -6.99 13.58 -7.07
N ALA A 77 -5.77 13.98 -6.77
CA ALA A 77 -4.56 13.46 -7.38
C ALA A 77 -3.59 12.92 -6.32
N VAL A 78 -2.82 11.91 -6.72
CA VAL A 78 -1.64 11.45 -5.96
C VAL A 78 -0.48 12.35 -6.36
N GLY A 79 -0.04 13.18 -5.43
CA GLY A 79 1.02 14.16 -5.63
C GLY A 79 2.25 13.86 -4.77
N HIS A 80 3.43 14.23 -5.27
CA HIS A 80 4.67 14.22 -4.53
C HIS A 80 5.26 15.65 -4.52
N PRO A 81 5.47 16.28 -3.34
CA PRO A 81 6.08 17.58 -3.27
C PRO A 81 7.56 17.51 -3.70
N VAL A 82 7.97 18.37 -4.62
CA VAL A 82 9.37 18.55 -5.01
C VAL A 82 9.89 19.92 -4.56
N THR A 83 11.21 20.08 -4.55
CA THR A 83 11.87 21.33 -4.15
C THR A 83 11.35 22.53 -4.95
N GLY A 84 11.16 23.68 -4.31
CA GLY A 84 10.73 24.92 -4.98
C GLY A 84 9.21 25.06 -5.15
N SER A 85 8.42 24.59 -4.19
CA SER A 85 6.95 24.74 -4.14
C SER A 85 6.18 24.12 -5.29
N SER A 86 6.80 23.19 -6.03
CA SER A 86 6.15 22.46 -7.13
C SER A 86 5.71 21.09 -6.65
N THR A 87 4.58 20.59 -7.15
CA THR A 87 4.12 19.21 -6.93
C THR A 87 4.16 18.45 -8.25
N GLN A 88 4.68 17.22 -8.23
CA GLN A 88 4.55 16.28 -9.33
C GLN A 88 3.38 15.35 -9.07
N TYR A 89 2.54 15.13 -10.07
CA TYR A 89 1.40 14.24 -9.97
C TYR A 89 1.68 12.95 -10.73
N LEU A 90 1.13 11.85 -10.21
CA LEU A 90 1.16 10.56 -10.88
C LEU A 90 0.18 10.58 -12.06
N GLN A 91 0.67 10.32 -13.26
CA GLN A 91 -0.08 10.41 -14.51
C GLN A 91 0.13 9.16 -15.35
N TYR A 92 -0.87 8.80 -16.14
CA TYR A 92 -0.77 7.76 -17.15
C TYR A 92 -0.65 8.40 -18.53
N THR A 93 0.52 8.30 -19.16
CA THR A 93 0.78 8.89 -20.48
C THR A 93 1.74 8.01 -21.28
N GLY A 94 1.54 7.92 -22.59
CA GLY A 94 2.40 7.11 -23.47
C GLY A 94 2.49 5.64 -23.06
N GLY A 95 1.40 5.08 -22.51
CA GLY A 95 1.31 3.67 -22.13
C GLY A 95 1.92 3.31 -20.76
N ARG A 96 2.41 4.29 -19.98
CA ARG A 96 3.10 4.04 -18.72
C ARG A 96 2.74 5.07 -17.64
N PHE A 97 2.95 4.72 -16.37
CA PHE A 97 2.84 5.69 -15.28
C PHE A 97 4.10 6.52 -15.11
N GLN A 98 3.92 7.83 -14.90
CA GLN A 98 4.99 8.81 -14.75
C GLN A 98 4.64 9.90 -13.73
N TRP A 99 5.65 10.48 -13.09
CA TRP A 99 5.56 11.64 -12.22
C TRP A 99 5.85 12.92 -13.01
N ALA A 100 4.85 13.81 -13.11
CA ALA A 100 4.96 15.02 -13.93
C ALA A 100 4.23 16.22 -13.32
N THR A 101 4.70 17.44 -13.64
CA THR A 101 4.16 18.72 -13.13
C THR A 101 2.92 19.21 -13.89
N TYR A 102 2.50 18.52 -14.96
CA TYR A 102 1.31 18.92 -15.73
C TYR A 102 0.03 18.77 -14.89
N GLY A 103 -1.01 19.55 -15.23
CA GLY A 103 -2.26 19.63 -14.46
C GLY A 103 -2.87 18.27 -14.12
N ALA A 104 -3.64 18.21 -13.02
CA ALA A 104 -4.20 16.97 -12.50
C ALA A 104 -4.82 16.11 -13.61
N PRO A 105 -4.59 14.78 -13.59
CA PRO A 105 -5.06 13.91 -14.66
C PRO A 105 -6.59 13.97 -14.74
N VAL A 106 -7.09 14.58 -15.81
CA VAL A 106 -8.50 14.48 -16.19
C VAL A 106 -8.71 13.06 -16.72
N ASN A 107 -9.67 12.31 -16.15
CA ASN A 107 -10.01 10.91 -16.49
C ASN A 107 -9.24 9.80 -15.76
N PHE A 108 -8.49 10.11 -14.69
CA PHE A 108 -7.95 9.05 -13.83
C PHE A 108 -8.84 8.87 -12.60
N GLN A 109 -9.46 7.70 -12.48
CA GLN A 109 -10.29 7.35 -11.32
C GLN A 109 -9.58 6.28 -10.51
N TRP A 110 -9.35 6.59 -9.23
CA TRP A 110 -8.87 5.63 -8.25
C TRP A 110 -10.08 4.90 -7.68
N HIS A 111 -10.17 3.60 -7.93
CA HIS A 111 -11.11 2.76 -7.22
C HIS A 111 -10.45 2.32 -5.91
N PHE A 112 -10.89 2.90 -4.80
CA PHE A 112 -10.45 2.50 -3.47
C PHE A 112 -11.48 1.53 -2.90
N GLU A 113 -11.05 0.32 -2.61
CA GLU A 113 -11.83 -0.60 -1.78
C GLU A 113 -11.25 -0.55 -0.38
N ARG A 114 -12.12 -0.65 0.63
CA ARG A 114 -11.62 -0.99 1.97
C ARG A 114 -10.95 -2.34 1.82
N VAL A 115 -9.70 -2.43 2.27
CA VAL A 115 -9.06 -3.72 2.49
C VAL A 115 -10.05 -4.52 3.35
N VAL A 116 -10.65 -5.57 2.78
CA VAL A 116 -11.58 -6.46 3.50
C VAL A 116 -10.75 -7.38 4.38
N CYS A 117 -9.90 -6.76 5.18
CA CYS A 117 -9.04 -7.36 6.18
C CYS A 117 -8.99 -6.31 7.29
N GLN A 118 -9.60 -6.62 8.42
CA GLN A 118 -9.50 -5.78 9.61
C GLN A 118 -8.27 -6.18 10.41
N LYS A 119 -7.73 -5.28 11.24
CA LYS A 119 -6.64 -5.67 12.13
C LYS A 119 -6.99 -6.95 12.90
N GLY A 120 -6.05 -7.87 12.92
CA GLY A 120 -6.21 -9.21 13.46
C GLY A 120 -6.53 -10.28 12.41
N ASP A 121 -7.03 -9.93 11.21
CA ASP A 121 -7.29 -10.88 10.12
C ASP A 121 -5.98 -11.21 9.40
N VAL A 122 -5.17 -12.05 10.03
CA VAL A 122 -3.83 -12.37 9.56
C VAL A 122 -3.82 -13.50 8.54
N ASN A 123 -4.94 -14.22 8.38
CA ASN A 123 -5.08 -15.22 7.33
C ASN A 123 -5.66 -14.62 6.03
N LEU A 124 -6.12 -13.36 6.06
CA LEU A 124 -6.64 -12.59 4.94
C LEU A 124 -7.93 -13.17 4.35
N ASP A 125 -8.76 -13.83 5.17
CA ASP A 125 -10.02 -14.44 4.76
C ASP A 125 -11.24 -13.51 4.92
N GLY A 126 -11.04 -12.33 5.51
CA GLY A 126 -12.05 -11.31 5.71
C GLY A 126 -12.83 -11.44 7.02
N SER A 127 -12.53 -12.44 7.85
CA SER A 127 -13.17 -12.69 9.14
C SER A 127 -12.15 -12.66 10.27
N LEU A 128 -12.59 -12.25 11.47
CA LEU A 128 -11.79 -12.45 12.68
C LEU A 128 -12.21 -13.75 13.35
N SER A 129 -11.28 -14.70 13.44
CA SER A 129 -11.56 -16.02 13.98
C SER A 129 -10.38 -16.58 14.77
N THR A 130 -10.59 -17.75 15.38
CA THR A 130 -9.50 -18.49 16.03
C THR A 130 -8.45 -18.97 15.04
N ALA A 131 -8.75 -19.04 13.74
CA ALA A 131 -7.76 -19.36 12.71
C ALA A 131 -6.66 -18.27 12.63
N ASP A 132 -7.03 -17.01 12.81
CA ASP A 132 -6.10 -15.89 12.86
C ASP A 132 -5.20 -15.95 14.09
N VAL A 133 -5.80 -16.24 15.26
CA VAL A 133 -5.05 -16.43 16.52
C VAL A 133 -4.01 -17.53 16.36
N LEU A 134 -4.40 -18.67 15.79
CA LEU A 134 -3.50 -19.79 15.57
C LEU A 134 -2.38 -19.42 14.59
N LEU A 135 -2.70 -18.74 13.49
CA LEU A 135 -1.70 -18.32 12.52
C LEU A 135 -0.70 -17.32 13.11
N LEU A 136 -1.18 -16.38 13.93
CA LEU A 136 -0.36 -15.40 14.65
C LEU A 136 0.58 -16.07 15.66
N GLN A 137 0.09 -17.06 16.41
CA GLN A 137 0.90 -17.87 17.32
C GLN A 137 1.98 -18.66 16.60
N ARG A 138 1.66 -19.26 15.44
CA ARG A 138 2.63 -19.98 14.61
C ARG A 138 3.72 -19.07 14.06
N TYR A 139 3.37 -17.82 13.71
CA TYR A 139 4.37 -16.81 13.32
C TYR A 139 5.32 -16.47 14.48
N ILE A 140 4.78 -16.23 15.69
CA ILE A 140 5.60 -15.97 16.89
C ILE A 140 6.49 -17.17 17.23
N GLY A 141 5.97 -18.39 17.06
CA GLY A 141 6.70 -19.65 17.18
C GLY A 141 7.71 -19.90 16.06
N ARG A 142 7.80 -18.99 15.06
CA ARG A 142 8.67 -19.08 13.87
C ARG A 142 8.40 -20.31 13.00
N GLU A 143 7.20 -20.87 13.05
CA GLU A 143 6.77 -21.97 12.18
C GLU A 143 6.38 -21.49 10.78
N VAL A 144 5.96 -20.23 10.67
CA VAL A 144 5.59 -19.58 9.43
C VAL A 144 6.22 -18.19 9.37
N SER A 145 6.43 -17.67 8.17
CA SER A 145 6.77 -16.27 7.94
C SER A 145 5.55 -15.49 7.49
N PHE A 146 5.49 -14.22 7.90
CA PHE A 146 4.46 -13.29 7.46
C PHE A 146 4.99 -12.40 6.35
N ASN A 147 4.11 -12.07 5.40
CA ASN A 147 4.33 -10.94 4.50
C ASN A 147 3.94 -9.63 5.18
N ASP A 148 4.23 -8.50 4.53
CA ASP A 148 3.97 -7.16 5.06
C ASP A 148 2.50 -6.94 5.45
N ASP A 149 1.54 -7.52 4.71
CA ASP A 149 0.12 -7.41 5.03
C ASP A 149 -0.19 -8.10 6.36
N GLN A 150 0.31 -9.32 6.55
CA GLN A 150 0.09 -10.11 7.75
C GLN A 150 0.83 -9.52 8.96
N LEU A 151 2.00 -8.92 8.74
CA LEU A 151 2.73 -8.15 9.75
C LEU A 151 1.93 -6.91 10.17
N TYR A 152 1.38 -6.16 9.21
CA TYR A 152 0.56 -4.98 9.46
C TYR A 152 -0.74 -5.33 10.21
N LEU A 153 -1.44 -6.37 9.76
CA LEU A 153 -2.70 -6.80 10.39
C LEU A 153 -2.46 -7.49 11.73
N GLY A 154 -1.33 -8.18 11.89
CA GLY A 154 -0.95 -8.88 13.11
C GLY A 154 -0.39 -7.99 14.22
N ASP A 155 0.10 -6.79 13.92
CA ASP A 155 0.58 -5.82 14.91
C ASP A 155 -0.62 -5.03 15.45
N LEU A 156 -1.38 -5.61 16.37
CA LEU A 156 -2.63 -5.04 16.88
C LEU A 156 -2.43 -3.76 17.67
N ASN A 157 -1.33 -3.66 18.42
CA ASN A 157 -1.03 -2.47 19.23
C ASN A 157 -0.28 -1.34 18.50
N ASN A 158 0.07 -1.50 17.21
CA ASN A 158 0.87 -0.56 16.42
C ASN A 158 2.28 -0.31 17.02
N SER A 159 2.87 -1.33 17.62
CA SER A 159 4.23 -1.22 18.17
C SER A 159 5.32 -1.28 17.09
N GLY A 160 4.96 -1.67 15.86
CA GLY A 160 5.86 -1.97 14.77
C GLY A 160 6.40 -3.40 14.79
N THR A 161 5.99 -4.22 15.77
CA THR A 161 6.43 -5.61 15.90
C THR A 161 5.27 -6.51 16.32
N VAL A 162 5.11 -7.64 15.63
CA VAL A 162 4.12 -8.66 16.01
C VAL A 162 4.67 -9.53 17.13
N THR A 163 3.99 -9.53 18.28
CA THR A 163 4.41 -10.20 19.52
C THR A 163 3.25 -10.94 20.19
N VAL A 164 3.53 -11.62 21.31
CA VAL A 164 2.50 -12.29 22.13
C VAL A 164 1.45 -11.32 22.68
N LEU A 165 1.78 -10.03 22.81
CA LEU A 165 0.80 -9.02 23.22
C LEU A 165 -0.32 -8.89 22.19
N ASP A 166 0.01 -8.99 20.91
CA ASP A 166 -0.95 -8.91 19.81
C ASP A 166 -1.86 -10.13 19.79
N VAL A 167 -1.34 -11.33 20.10
CA VAL A 167 -2.16 -12.54 20.29
C VAL A 167 -3.21 -12.34 21.38
N ASN A 168 -2.81 -11.77 22.52
CA ASN A 168 -3.74 -11.53 23.63
C ASN A 168 -4.82 -10.50 23.25
N LEU A 169 -4.43 -9.44 22.54
CA LEU A 169 -5.37 -8.43 22.03
C LEU A 169 -6.36 -9.04 21.03
N LEU A 170 -5.89 -9.91 20.15
CA LEU A 170 -6.73 -10.60 19.16
C LEU A 170 -7.76 -11.51 19.85
N GLN A 171 -7.31 -12.29 20.84
CA GLN A 171 -8.19 -13.15 21.62
C GLN A 171 -9.26 -12.34 22.37
N GLN A 172 -8.90 -11.20 22.96
CA GLN A 172 -9.86 -10.30 23.61
C GLN A 172 -10.84 -9.70 22.62
N LEU A 173 -10.39 -9.30 21.43
CA LEU A 173 -11.25 -8.79 20.37
C LEU A 173 -12.30 -9.84 19.94
N ILE A 174 -11.86 -11.07 19.70
CA ILE A 174 -12.76 -12.16 19.28
C ILE A 174 -13.72 -12.56 20.41
N ALA A 175 -13.27 -12.59 21.66
CA ALA A 175 -14.11 -12.95 22.80
C ALA A 175 -15.20 -11.91 23.12
N ASN A 176 -15.01 -10.65 22.70
CA ASN A 176 -15.94 -9.55 22.92
C ASN A 176 -16.72 -9.16 21.64
N ALA A 177 -16.62 -9.95 20.57
CA ALA A 177 -17.27 -9.72 19.28
C ALA A 177 -18.72 -10.24 19.24
#